data_AF-A0A897N2W5-F1
#
_entry.id   AF-A0A897N2W5-F1
#
_cell.length_a   1.000
_cell.length_b   1.000
_cell.length_c   1.000
_cell.angle_alpha   90.00
_cell.angle_beta   90.00
_cell.angle_gamma   90.00
#
_symmetry.space_group_name_H-M   'P 1'
#
loop_
_entity.id
_entity.type
_entity.pdbx_description
1 polymer ?
#
loop_
_entity_poly.entity_id
_entity_poly.type
_entity_poly.pdbx_seq_one_letter_code
_entity_poly.pdbx_strand_id
1 'polypeptide(L)'
;MRRIGVEILEELRTESRSISELAQRLDKNQGWISEVVSELTDQHLIEKDGRVAYADTFEARLLSDLFERYNPKGLLVGTKEDLLRELNREPRTVADLEKQGYASSTVYAALEDLQTLGAVTKQDDDRYGITDETLQQYLTASDPEDTHMGGYGGEEGKIVVADSEAEVEGESTAFSAFTRYGIEYYPAQEYRYQGEADLGIEDVLIHAVRVAESRKQATIAVVFYLKHRSILTTSELWKLANEWDCVEEWADTLAYADQRDPKHGDRFLPWDEFTSLAQDYDVFLRGYHPEESLRKGLEQLGEALDTEVDAYLLGGGNLIFRGLKDSTKDLDIVVDDRRSFLALGEALREIGYEERTDLEEAYKELDPAIVFEKEGSPRYDVFVEAVAGKLQLTEEMMGRIDQTFAHGSLRMHLLCLTDVFLFKSITEREGDLEDVALITRQASLDWKAMFEEIKQQDEITGQYFSFAVLDTIDLLKQREDIDPPVHQKLVSYCLEKALLVSLDEPKTIKDLRDELDFPDHRIYNKLRKLEDEDLIEVDREGKLNTYEIK
;
A
#
# COMPACT_ATOMS: atom_id res chain seq x y z
N MET A 1 25.03 -10.27 26.65
CA MET A 1 23.95 -9.93 27.60
C MET A 1 24.34 -10.32 29.03
N ARG A 2 23.94 -9.51 30.02
CA ARG A 2 24.17 -9.81 31.45
C ARG A 2 23.19 -10.88 31.94
N ARG A 3 23.62 -11.75 32.84
CA ARG A 3 22.75 -12.78 33.47
C ARG A 3 21.49 -12.19 34.11
N ILE A 4 21.63 -11.06 34.79
CA ILE A 4 20.50 -10.39 35.43
C ILE A 4 19.51 -9.80 34.41
N GLY A 5 19.99 -9.40 33.22
CA GLY A 5 19.13 -8.95 32.13
C GLY A 5 18.23 -10.07 31.61
N VAL A 6 18.79 -11.27 31.41
CA VAL A 6 18.01 -12.47 31.07
C VAL A 6 16.95 -12.77 32.13
N GLU A 7 17.31 -12.68 33.42
CA GLU A 7 16.38 -12.93 34.53
C GLU A 7 15.23 -11.90 34.59
N ILE A 8 15.50 -10.63 34.24
CA ILE A 8 14.46 -9.60 34.10
C ILE A 8 13.53 -9.92 32.93
N LEU A 9 14.08 -10.27 31.77
CA LEU A 9 13.29 -10.64 30.59
C LEU A 9 12.40 -11.86 30.87
N GLU A 10 12.92 -12.90 31.54
CA GLU A 10 12.16 -14.07 31.98
C GLU A 10 10.96 -13.68 32.87
N GLU A 11 11.15 -12.76 33.83
CA GLU A 11 10.06 -12.28 34.69
C GLU A 11 8.99 -11.49 33.93
N LEU A 12 9.40 -10.70 32.93
CA LEU A 12 8.53 -9.80 32.17
C LEU A 12 7.72 -10.50 31.07
N ARG A 13 8.13 -11.69 30.61
CA ARG A 13 7.35 -12.51 29.65
C ARG A 13 5.96 -12.89 30.17
N THR A 14 5.76 -12.86 31.49
CA THR A 14 4.48 -13.24 32.12
C THR A 14 3.56 -12.06 32.42
N GLU A 15 4.12 -10.95 32.90
CA GLU A 15 3.38 -9.75 33.27
C GLU A 15 4.31 -8.54 33.38
N SER A 16 3.76 -7.33 33.19
CA SER A 16 4.51 -6.09 33.40
C SER A 16 4.76 -5.84 34.90
N ARG A 17 5.97 -5.37 35.23
CA ARG A 17 6.43 -5.19 36.61
C ARG A 17 7.04 -3.81 36.82
N SER A 18 6.93 -3.28 38.02
CA SER A 18 7.70 -2.11 38.42
C SER A 18 9.15 -2.49 38.74
N ILE A 19 10.07 -1.52 38.66
CA ILE A 19 11.49 -1.70 39.06
C ILE A 19 11.59 -2.22 40.51
N SER A 20 10.71 -1.75 41.39
CA SER A 20 10.64 -2.17 42.79
C SER A 20 10.27 -3.65 42.94
N GLU A 21 9.31 -4.14 42.16
CA GLU A 21 8.89 -5.54 42.17
C GLU A 21 9.96 -6.46 41.58
N LEU A 22 10.61 -6.05 40.48
CA LEU A 22 11.74 -6.78 39.88
C LEU A 22 12.91 -6.90 40.88
N ALA A 23 13.27 -5.81 41.54
CA ALA A 23 14.31 -5.79 42.55
C ALA A 23 14.01 -6.72 43.73
N GLN A 24 12.76 -6.77 44.19
CA GLN A 24 12.35 -7.65 45.27
C GLN A 24 12.38 -9.13 44.87
N ARG A 25 11.87 -9.47 43.68
CA ARG A 25 11.81 -10.86 43.18
C ARG A 25 13.19 -11.43 42.87
N LEU A 26 14.07 -10.62 42.30
CA LEU A 26 15.43 -11.02 41.94
C LEU A 26 16.43 -10.88 43.10
N ASP A 27 15.97 -10.41 44.27
CA ASP A 27 16.77 -10.13 45.47
C ASP A 27 17.96 -9.21 45.18
N LYS A 28 17.71 -8.12 44.46
CA LYS A 28 18.72 -7.15 43.98
C LYS A 28 18.42 -5.71 44.40
N ASN A 29 19.43 -4.86 44.33
CA ASN A 29 19.28 -3.43 44.59
C ASN A 29 18.46 -2.75 43.47
N GLN A 30 17.49 -1.90 43.84
CA GLN A 30 16.64 -1.18 42.89
C GLN A 30 17.40 -0.30 41.89
N GLY A 31 18.48 0.38 42.33
CA GLY A 31 19.31 1.19 41.44
C GLY A 31 20.01 0.36 40.38
N TRP A 32 20.47 -0.85 40.76
CA TRP A 32 21.10 -1.77 39.82
C TRP A 32 20.10 -2.39 38.84
N ILE A 33 18.89 -2.73 39.28
CA ILE A 33 17.81 -3.16 38.37
C ILE A 33 17.42 -2.03 37.43
N SER A 34 17.36 -0.78 37.90
CA SER A 34 17.08 0.36 37.03
C SER A 34 18.12 0.55 35.94
N GLU A 35 19.41 0.36 36.26
CA GLU A 35 20.51 0.42 35.28
C GLU A 35 20.33 -0.65 34.20
N VAL A 36 20.10 -1.91 34.61
CA VAL A 36 19.91 -3.02 33.66
C VAL A 36 18.62 -2.85 32.84
N VAL A 37 17.55 -2.30 33.43
CA VAL A 37 16.33 -1.97 32.70
C VAL A 37 16.60 -0.91 31.64
N SER A 38 17.39 0.12 31.95
CA SER A 38 17.80 1.10 30.94
C SER A 38 18.59 0.45 29.81
N GLU A 39 19.57 -0.40 30.11
CA GLU A 39 20.35 -1.14 29.10
C GLU A 39 19.44 -2.00 28.18
N LEU A 40 18.43 -2.67 28.75
CA LEU A 40 17.50 -3.49 27.97
C LEU A 40 16.50 -2.66 27.16
N THR A 41 16.14 -1.46 27.64
CA THR A 41 15.32 -0.50 26.88
C THR A 41 16.10 0.06 25.69
N ASP A 42 17.37 0.39 25.87
CA ASP A 42 18.26 0.85 24.79
C ASP A 42 18.49 -0.24 23.73
N GLN A 43 18.37 -1.51 24.11
CA GLN A 43 18.38 -2.67 23.21
C GLN A 43 17.01 -2.98 22.59
N HIS A 44 16.01 -2.14 22.81
CA HIS A 44 14.64 -2.32 22.34
C HIS A 44 13.95 -3.59 22.86
N LEU A 45 14.45 -4.24 23.92
CA LEU A 45 13.91 -5.52 24.41
C LEU A 45 12.75 -5.35 25.41
N ILE A 46 12.66 -4.19 26.05
CA ILE A 46 11.63 -3.86 27.04
C ILE A 46 11.19 -2.41 26.91
N GLU A 47 9.92 -2.16 27.19
CA GLU A 47 9.30 -0.84 27.20
C GLU A 47 9.04 -0.37 28.63
N LYS A 48 9.07 0.96 28.82
CA LYS A 48 8.89 1.60 30.12
C LYS A 48 7.88 2.74 30.03
N ASP A 49 6.61 2.43 30.29
CA ASP A 49 5.54 3.42 30.49
C ASP A 49 4.86 3.23 31.85
N GLY A 50 5.43 3.84 32.89
CA GLY A 50 5.01 3.67 34.29
C GLY A 50 5.35 2.31 34.92
N ARG A 51 5.21 1.22 34.17
CA ARG A 51 5.70 -0.14 34.48
C ARG A 51 6.68 -0.58 33.38
N VAL A 52 7.48 -1.59 33.68
CA VAL A 52 8.39 -2.23 32.73
C VAL A 52 7.66 -3.42 32.13
N ALA A 53 7.61 -3.51 30.82
CA ALA A 53 6.98 -4.60 30.08
C ALA A 53 7.95 -5.15 29.03
N TYR A 54 7.74 -6.42 28.64
CA TYR A 54 8.41 -6.98 27.48
C TYR A 54 7.94 -6.20 26.23
N ALA A 55 8.87 -5.74 25.39
CA ALA A 55 8.54 -4.89 24.24
C ALA A 55 7.88 -5.68 23.11
N ASP A 56 7.15 -5.00 22.23
CA ASP A 56 6.58 -5.59 21.01
C ASP A 56 7.40 -5.24 19.75
N THR A 57 8.72 -5.16 19.91
CA THR A 57 9.69 -4.89 18.85
C THR A 57 10.15 -6.17 18.16
N PHE A 58 10.76 -6.04 16.98
CA PHE A 58 11.27 -7.18 16.22
C PHE A 58 12.32 -7.98 17.01
N GLU A 59 13.28 -7.30 17.63
CA GLU A 59 14.34 -7.88 18.45
C GLU A 59 13.76 -8.61 19.67
N ALA A 60 12.75 -8.01 20.32
CA ALA A 60 12.10 -8.60 21.48
C ALA A 60 11.30 -9.87 21.10
N ARG A 61 10.56 -9.85 19.98
CA ARG A 61 9.81 -11.00 19.47
C ARG A 61 10.75 -12.17 19.14
N LEU A 62 11.82 -11.93 18.38
CA LEU A 62 12.82 -12.94 18.06
C LEU A 62 13.44 -13.54 19.33
N LEU A 63 13.77 -12.69 20.31
CA LEU A 63 14.33 -13.14 21.58
C LEU A 63 13.32 -13.97 22.39
N SER A 64 12.03 -13.62 22.34
CA SER A 64 10.97 -14.39 22.99
C SER A 64 10.86 -15.79 22.37
N ASP A 65 10.89 -15.88 21.04
CA ASP A 65 10.84 -17.14 20.30
C ASP A 65 12.06 -18.03 20.57
N LEU A 66 13.23 -17.42 20.80
CA LEU A 66 14.43 -18.14 21.23
C LEU A 66 14.30 -18.67 22.65
N PHE A 67 13.65 -17.92 23.55
CA PHE A 67 13.45 -18.33 24.94
C PHE A 67 12.43 -19.48 25.07
N GLU A 68 11.66 -19.79 24.02
CA GLU A 68 10.80 -20.98 23.98
C GLU A 68 11.57 -22.25 23.62
N ARG A 69 12.62 -22.12 22.81
CA ARG A 69 13.42 -23.24 22.29
C ARG A 69 14.66 -23.53 23.11
N TYR A 70 15.29 -22.49 23.65
CA TYR A 70 16.58 -22.57 24.31
C TYR A 70 16.50 -22.14 25.77
N ASN A 71 17.42 -22.65 26.58
CA ASN A 71 17.68 -22.07 27.88
C ASN A 71 18.44 -20.74 27.67
N PRO A 72 17.85 -19.58 27.98
CA PRO A 72 18.43 -18.29 27.63
C PRO A 72 19.72 -17.99 28.39
N LYS A 73 19.86 -18.53 29.62
CA LYS A 73 21.11 -18.45 30.39
C LYS A 73 22.22 -19.30 29.78
N GLY A 74 21.85 -20.39 29.12
CA GLY A 74 22.76 -21.27 28.40
C GLY A 74 23.24 -20.70 27.07
N LEU A 75 22.47 -19.78 26.48
CA LEU A 75 22.66 -19.28 25.12
C LEU A 75 23.36 -17.91 25.06
N LEU A 76 22.84 -16.90 25.79
CA LEU A 76 23.21 -15.48 25.58
C LEU A 76 24.00 -14.86 26.74
N VAL A 77 24.42 -15.65 27.73
CA VAL A 77 25.13 -15.12 28.89
C VAL A 77 26.64 -15.20 28.72
N GLY A 78 27.31 -14.06 28.90
CA GLY A 78 28.78 -13.97 28.89
C GLY A 78 29.37 -14.20 27.51
N THR A 79 30.55 -14.83 27.47
CA THR A 79 31.37 -15.03 26.24
C THR A 79 30.67 -15.85 25.14
N LYS A 80 29.57 -16.54 25.45
CA LYS A 80 28.81 -17.30 24.45
C LYS A 80 28.12 -16.40 23.44
N GLU A 81 27.59 -15.27 23.86
CA GLU A 81 26.98 -14.31 22.94
C GLU A 81 28.02 -13.72 22.01
N ASP A 82 29.19 -13.33 22.54
CA ASP A 82 30.30 -12.79 21.74
C ASP A 82 30.76 -13.81 20.68
N LEU A 83 30.88 -15.09 21.06
CA LEU A 83 31.21 -16.17 20.13
C LEU A 83 30.11 -16.40 19.10
N LEU A 84 28.84 -16.37 19.49
CA LEU A 84 27.72 -16.48 18.55
C LEU A 84 27.74 -15.34 17.53
N ARG A 85 28.04 -14.10 17.93
CA ARG A 85 28.19 -12.97 17.00
C ARG A 85 29.30 -13.22 15.99
N GLU A 86 30.45 -13.73 16.43
CA GLU A 86 31.55 -14.09 15.53
C GLU A 86 31.19 -15.22 14.54
N LEU A 87 30.41 -16.20 14.98
CA LEU A 87 29.93 -17.29 14.13
C LEU A 87 28.79 -16.88 13.19
N ASN A 88 28.03 -15.83 13.53
CA ASN A 88 26.99 -15.29 12.68
C ASN A 88 27.57 -14.60 11.44
N ARG A 89 28.72 -13.94 11.60
CA ARG A 89 29.45 -13.26 10.50
C ARG A 89 29.97 -14.26 9.47
N GLU A 90 30.64 -15.30 9.94
CA GLU A 90 31.09 -16.41 9.09
C GLU A 90 31.37 -17.66 9.94
N PRO A 91 31.25 -18.88 9.38
CA PRO A 91 31.67 -20.08 10.08
C PRO A 91 33.18 -20.07 10.40
N ARG A 92 33.56 -20.26 11.67
CA ARG A 92 34.96 -20.17 12.14
C ARG A 92 35.46 -21.46 12.77
N THR A 93 36.76 -21.71 12.68
CA THR A 93 37.41 -22.78 13.47
C THR A 93 37.78 -22.29 14.87
N VAL A 94 38.05 -23.20 15.81
CA VAL A 94 38.56 -22.83 17.14
C VAL A 94 39.86 -22.02 17.04
N ALA A 95 40.73 -22.35 16.10
CA ALA A 95 41.99 -21.63 15.88
C ALA A 95 41.78 -20.19 15.41
N ASP A 96 40.67 -19.89 14.72
CA ASP A 96 40.34 -18.53 14.29
C ASP A 96 39.81 -17.70 15.45
N LEU A 97 38.96 -18.29 16.30
CA LEU A 97 38.46 -17.66 17.52
C LEU A 97 39.60 -17.39 18.52
N GLU A 98 40.57 -18.29 18.64
CA GLU A 98 41.77 -18.06 19.48
C GLU A 98 42.58 -16.85 19.01
N LYS A 99 42.72 -16.65 17.69
CA LYS A 99 43.42 -15.48 17.13
C LYS A 99 42.71 -14.16 17.42
N GLN A 100 41.40 -14.20 17.65
CA GLN A 100 40.59 -13.05 18.07
C GLN A 100 40.69 -12.76 19.57
N GLY A 101 41.48 -13.53 20.32
CA GLY A 101 41.78 -13.26 21.73
C GLY A 101 40.96 -14.06 22.73
N TYR A 102 40.12 -14.99 22.28
CA TYR A 102 39.40 -15.90 23.18
C TYR A 102 40.34 -17.00 23.70
N ALA A 103 40.26 -17.30 25.00
CA ALA A 103 41.05 -18.39 25.59
C ALA A 103 40.57 -19.76 25.09
N SER A 104 41.48 -20.63 24.66
CA SER A 104 41.17 -21.96 24.11
C SER A 104 40.17 -22.75 24.96
N SER A 105 40.42 -22.83 26.28
CA SER A 105 39.55 -23.57 27.21
C SER A 105 38.13 -23.00 27.27
N THR A 106 37.96 -21.70 27.07
CA THR A 106 36.67 -21.01 27.08
C THR A 106 35.92 -21.23 25.77
N VAL A 107 36.62 -21.21 24.64
CA VAL A 107 36.02 -21.49 23.31
C VAL A 107 35.52 -22.92 23.25
N TYR A 108 36.34 -23.91 23.65
CA TYR A 108 35.93 -25.31 23.66
C TYR A 108 34.71 -25.55 24.55
N ALA A 109 34.72 -25.03 25.78
CA ALA A 109 33.59 -25.19 26.70
C ALA A 109 32.32 -24.50 26.18
N ALA A 110 32.44 -23.31 25.60
CA ALA A 110 31.30 -22.57 25.05
C ALA A 110 30.72 -23.25 23.81
N LEU A 111 31.55 -23.73 22.88
CA LEU A 111 31.09 -24.44 21.69
C LEU A 111 30.45 -25.78 22.05
N GLU A 112 31.02 -26.54 23.00
CA GLU A 112 30.43 -27.79 23.49
C GLU A 112 29.02 -27.55 24.09
N ASP A 113 28.88 -26.50 24.90
CA ASP A 113 27.58 -26.09 25.46
C ASP A 113 26.58 -25.69 24.35
N LEU A 114 27.01 -24.87 23.39
CA LEU A 114 26.15 -24.39 22.29
C LEU A 114 25.75 -25.51 21.32
N GLN A 115 26.64 -26.48 21.09
CA GLN A 115 26.34 -27.69 20.33
C GLN A 115 25.35 -28.59 21.08
N THR A 116 25.53 -28.76 22.39
CA THR A 116 24.60 -29.53 23.23
C THR A 116 23.20 -28.91 23.22
N LEU A 117 23.12 -27.59 23.15
CA LEU A 117 21.87 -26.85 22.99
C LEU A 117 21.29 -26.96 21.57
N GLY A 118 22.07 -27.37 20.57
CA GLY A 118 21.67 -27.41 19.17
C GLY A 118 21.62 -26.02 18.50
N ALA A 119 22.28 -25.02 19.08
CA ALA A 119 22.38 -23.67 18.52
C ALA A 119 23.48 -23.57 17.44
N VAL A 120 24.51 -24.41 17.56
CA VAL A 120 25.68 -24.43 16.68
C VAL A 120 25.98 -25.86 16.25
N THR A 121 26.43 -26.05 15.01
CA THR A 121 26.94 -27.34 14.54
C THR A 121 28.37 -27.24 14.04
N LYS A 122 29.09 -28.36 14.08
CA LYS A 122 30.43 -28.48 13.52
C LYS A 122 30.32 -29.08 12.11
N GLN A 123 30.87 -28.38 11.13
CA GLN A 123 30.91 -28.74 9.72
C GLN A 123 32.09 -29.69 9.43
N ASP A 124 32.09 -30.27 8.22
CA ASP A 124 33.08 -31.27 7.78
C ASP A 124 34.53 -30.74 7.73
N ASP A 125 34.72 -29.42 7.68
CA ASP A 125 36.02 -28.73 7.62
C ASP A 125 36.50 -28.18 8.97
N ASP A 126 35.96 -28.70 10.08
CA ASP A 126 36.22 -28.26 11.45
C ASP A 126 35.73 -26.85 11.81
N ARG A 127 34.93 -26.19 10.94
CA ARG A 127 34.26 -24.92 11.26
C ARG A 127 32.99 -25.12 12.05
N TYR A 128 32.65 -24.13 12.87
CA TYR A 128 31.40 -24.06 13.60
C TYR A 128 30.50 -23.01 12.97
N GLY A 129 29.21 -23.27 12.88
CA GLY A 129 28.21 -22.33 12.35
C GLY A 129 26.88 -22.44 13.09
N ILE A 130 26.13 -21.35 13.10
CA ILE A 130 24.80 -21.29 13.71
C ILE A 130 23.81 -22.06 12.84
N THR A 131 22.94 -22.85 13.46
CA THR A 131 21.94 -23.66 12.76
C THR A 131 20.52 -23.13 12.87
N ASP A 132 20.26 -22.23 13.82
CA ASP A 132 18.93 -21.68 14.07
C ASP A 132 18.80 -20.30 13.42
N GLU A 133 17.89 -20.19 12.44
CA GLU A 133 17.66 -18.97 11.66
C GLU A 133 17.17 -17.81 12.53
N THR A 134 16.35 -18.06 13.55
CA THR A 134 15.89 -17.02 14.47
C THR A 134 17.03 -16.50 15.33
N LEU A 135 17.96 -17.37 15.71
CA LEU A 135 19.16 -16.96 16.44
C LEU A 135 20.05 -16.07 15.58
N GLN A 136 20.19 -16.39 14.30
CA GLN A 136 20.93 -15.54 13.36
C GLN A 136 20.25 -14.18 13.20
N GLN A 137 18.93 -14.16 12.98
CA GLN A 137 18.15 -12.93 12.87
C GLN A 137 18.27 -12.06 14.13
N TYR A 138 18.20 -12.65 15.32
CA TYR A 138 18.36 -11.92 16.58
C TYR A 138 19.78 -11.34 16.73
N LEU A 139 20.81 -12.12 16.41
CA LEU A 139 22.20 -11.67 16.54
C LEU A 139 22.52 -10.55 15.55
N THR A 140 21.99 -10.62 14.33
CA THR A 140 22.07 -9.55 13.33
C THR A 140 21.35 -8.29 13.81
N ALA A 141 20.10 -8.41 14.28
CA ALA A 141 19.33 -7.26 14.74
C ALA A 141 19.87 -6.62 16.03
N SER A 142 20.72 -7.33 16.79
CA SER A 142 21.24 -6.87 18.09
C SER A 142 22.75 -6.56 18.11
N ASP A 143 23.47 -6.61 16.99
CA ASP A 143 24.92 -6.37 16.94
C ASP A 143 25.26 -4.86 17.00
N PRO A 144 25.98 -4.39 18.04
CA PRO A 144 26.46 -3.01 18.15
C PRO A 144 27.30 -2.54 16.95
N GLU A 145 28.04 -3.45 16.30
CA GLU A 145 28.84 -3.11 15.10
C GLU A 145 27.97 -2.91 13.84
N ASP A 146 26.75 -3.47 13.80
CA ASP A 146 25.71 -3.13 12.82
C ASP A 146 24.86 -1.92 13.28
N THR A 147 24.94 -1.52 14.54
CA THR A 147 24.15 -0.40 15.11
C THR A 147 24.70 1.00 14.73
N HIS A 148 25.78 1.07 13.94
CA HIS A 148 26.24 2.31 13.28
C HIS A 148 26.13 2.28 11.75
N MET A 149 25.53 1.23 11.18
CA MET A 149 25.03 1.20 9.81
C MET A 149 23.77 0.35 9.75
N GLY A 150 22.62 0.94 10.11
CA GLY A 150 21.33 0.25 10.04
C GLY A 150 21.02 -0.16 8.60
N GLY A 151 21.05 -1.46 8.32
CA GLY A 151 20.74 -2.02 7.01
C GLY A 151 19.31 -2.52 6.94
N TYR A 152 18.46 -1.91 6.11
CA TYR A 152 17.15 -2.45 5.75
C TYR A 152 17.31 -3.25 4.45
N GLY A 153 16.89 -4.52 4.39
CA GLY A 153 17.07 -5.37 3.21
C GLY A 153 15.76 -5.66 2.47
N GLY A 154 15.79 -5.56 1.15
CA GLY A 154 14.77 -6.08 0.22
C GLY A 154 15.36 -7.21 -0.64
N GLU A 155 14.58 -7.79 -1.55
CA GLU A 155 15.06 -8.86 -2.43
C GLU A 155 16.16 -8.37 -3.40
N GLU A 156 16.07 -7.12 -3.90
CA GLU A 156 17.01 -6.58 -4.90
C GLU A 156 18.13 -5.68 -4.34
N GLY A 157 18.20 -5.45 -3.03
CA GLY A 157 19.26 -4.63 -2.43
C GLY A 157 19.06 -4.30 -0.95
N LYS A 158 19.87 -3.38 -0.43
CA LYS A 158 19.76 -2.90 0.95
C LYS A 158 19.88 -1.39 1.07
N ILE A 159 19.14 -0.80 2.00
CA ILE A 159 19.25 0.60 2.43
C ILE A 159 20.18 0.63 3.63
N VAL A 160 21.29 1.32 3.50
CA VAL A 160 22.24 1.60 4.59
C VAL A 160 21.95 2.99 5.15
N VAL A 161 21.76 3.05 6.46
CA VAL A 161 21.55 4.30 7.21
C VAL A 161 22.80 4.62 8.00
N ALA A 162 23.35 5.81 7.81
CA ALA A 162 24.54 6.26 8.52
C ALA A 162 24.44 7.72 8.95
N ASP A 163 25.30 8.13 9.88
CA ASP A 163 25.41 9.55 10.25
C ASP A 163 25.90 10.37 9.06
N SER A 164 25.44 11.62 8.94
CA SER A 164 25.71 12.51 7.80
C SER A 164 27.20 12.84 7.54
N GLU A 165 28.10 12.44 8.44
CA GLU A 165 29.55 12.62 8.30
C GLU A 165 30.27 11.34 7.81
N ALA A 166 29.57 10.21 7.70
CA ALA A 166 30.14 8.95 7.24
C ALA A 166 30.04 8.82 5.71
N GLU A 167 31.17 8.53 5.04
CA GLU A 167 31.16 8.19 3.61
C GLU A 167 30.62 6.76 3.44
N VAL A 168 29.40 6.65 2.88
CA VAL A 168 28.75 5.37 2.58
C VAL A 168 28.51 5.25 1.08
N GLU A 169 28.98 4.15 0.48
CA GLU A 169 28.74 3.85 -0.93
C GLU A 169 27.26 3.53 -1.18
N GLY A 170 26.73 4.00 -2.33
CA GLY A 170 25.35 3.73 -2.75
C GLY A 170 24.64 4.97 -3.31
N GLU A 171 23.52 4.73 -3.98
CA GLU A 171 22.65 5.81 -4.48
C GLU A 171 21.84 6.41 -3.32
N SER A 172 21.69 7.74 -3.28
CA SER A 172 20.81 8.38 -2.29
C SER A 172 19.37 7.89 -2.45
N THR A 173 18.74 7.47 -1.36
CA THR A 173 17.35 7.00 -1.36
C THR A 173 16.58 7.54 -0.16
N ALA A 174 15.32 7.13 0.02
CA ALA A 174 14.46 7.55 1.12
C ALA A 174 14.49 9.07 1.34
N PHE A 175 14.57 9.52 2.59
CA PHE A 175 14.63 10.93 2.95
C PHE A 175 15.81 11.68 2.34
N SER A 176 16.95 11.03 2.09
CA SER A 176 18.11 11.67 1.48
C SER A 176 17.91 11.99 -0.01
N ALA A 177 16.97 11.31 -0.67
CA ALA A 177 16.63 11.58 -2.07
C ALA A 177 15.52 12.62 -2.26
N PHE A 178 14.84 13.06 -1.19
CA PHE A 178 13.66 13.93 -1.30
C PHE A 178 13.93 15.25 -2.01
N THR A 179 15.12 15.83 -1.81
CA THR A 179 15.53 17.08 -2.47
C THR A 179 15.58 16.96 -4.00
N ARG A 180 15.87 15.76 -4.52
CA ARG A 180 15.85 15.45 -5.97
C ARG A 180 14.47 15.65 -6.58
N TYR A 181 13.41 15.45 -5.80
CA TYR A 181 12.02 15.56 -6.21
C TYR A 181 11.36 16.86 -5.73
N GLY A 182 12.12 17.82 -5.22
CA GLY A 182 11.59 19.13 -4.84
C GLY A 182 10.92 19.16 -3.46
N ILE A 183 11.35 18.29 -2.54
CA ILE A 183 11.04 18.36 -1.12
C ILE A 183 12.32 18.70 -0.36
N GLU A 184 12.41 19.93 0.13
CA GLU A 184 13.54 20.42 0.93
C GLU A 184 13.52 19.84 2.35
N TYR A 185 13.76 18.54 2.45
CA TYR A 185 13.92 17.81 3.70
C TYR A 185 15.37 17.36 3.85
N TYR A 186 15.98 17.72 4.98
CA TYR A 186 17.37 17.41 5.29
C TYR A 186 17.40 16.46 6.50
N PRO A 187 17.47 15.14 6.27
CA PRO A 187 17.53 14.19 7.37
C PRO A 187 18.83 14.32 8.16
N ALA A 188 18.80 13.94 9.44
CA ALA A 188 20.00 13.89 10.28
C ALA A 188 20.92 12.72 9.90
N GLN A 189 20.35 11.68 9.29
CA GLN A 189 21.04 10.50 8.78
C GLN A 189 21.05 10.52 7.25
N GLU A 190 22.06 9.90 6.66
CA GLU A 190 22.09 9.57 5.24
C GLU A 190 21.52 8.18 4.98
N TYR A 191 20.69 8.08 3.94
CA TYR A 191 20.07 6.84 3.46
C TYR A 191 20.62 6.51 2.08
N ARG A 192 21.34 5.38 1.97
CA ARG A 192 22.03 4.93 0.75
C ARG A 192 21.55 3.56 0.34
N TYR A 193 21.09 3.42 -0.90
CA TYR A 193 20.75 2.14 -1.49
C TYR A 193 21.98 1.46 -2.11
N GLN A 194 22.16 0.19 -1.79
CA GLN A 194 23.18 -0.69 -2.34
C GLN A 194 22.48 -1.86 -3.03
N GLY A 195 22.31 -1.74 -4.34
CA GLY A 195 21.74 -2.76 -5.23
C GLY A 195 22.17 -2.51 -6.68
N GLU A 196 21.79 -3.41 -7.59
CA GLU A 196 22.14 -3.32 -9.01
C GLU A 196 21.12 -2.50 -9.83
N ALA A 197 19.92 -2.27 -9.28
CA ALA A 197 18.83 -1.56 -9.93
C ALA A 197 18.92 -0.03 -9.76
N ASP A 198 18.53 0.72 -10.79
CA ASP A 198 18.36 2.17 -10.74
C ASP A 198 17.07 2.52 -9.97
N LEU A 199 17.13 3.49 -9.06
CA LEU A 199 15.98 3.85 -8.23
C LEU A 199 15.01 4.81 -8.94
N GLY A 200 13.74 4.42 -8.99
CA GLY A 200 12.60 5.25 -9.34
C GLY A 200 12.08 6.11 -8.20
N ILE A 201 11.04 6.90 -8.48
CA ILE A 201 10.38 7.74 -7.47
C ILE A 201 9.57 6.90 -6.48
N GLU A 202 9.00 5.78 -6.95
CA GLU A 202 8.32 4.78 -6.14
C GLU A 202 9.25 4.13 -5.12
N ASP A 203 10.46 3.73 -5.53
CA ASP A 203 11.47 3.16 -4.63
C ASP A 203 11.83 4.14 -3.51
N VAL A 204 12.10 5.40 -3.87
CA VAL A 204 12.42 6.45 -2.90
C VAL A 204 11.31 6.65 -1.87
N LEU A 205 10.04 6.61 -2.30
CA LEU A 205 8.90 6.71 -1.39
C LEU A 205 8.81 5.48 -0.48
N ILE A 206 8.83 4.26 -1.02
CA ILE A 206 8.68 3.04 -0.23
C ILE A 206 9.85 2.85 0.73
N HIS A 207 11.07 3.18 0.32
CA HIS A 207 12.23 3.19 1.21
C HIS A 207 12.04 4.18 2.35
N ALA A 208 11.50 5.39 2.10
CA ALA A 208 11.20 6.35 3.15
C ALA A 208 10.12 5.84 4.12
N VAL A 209 9.08 5.19 3.61
CA VAL A 209 8.03 4.56 4.43
C VAL A 209 8.64 3.46 5.30
N ARG A 210 9.52 2.63 4.74
CA ARG A 210 10.16 1.51 5.45
C ARG A 210 11.07 1.94 6.59
N VAL A 211 11.86 3.00 6.39
CA VAL A 211 12.90 3.46 7.33
C VAL A 211 12.43 4.59 8.26
N ALA A 212 11.15 4.95 8.21
CA ALA A 212 10.61 6.01 9.08
C ALA A 212 10.56 5.56 10.55
N GLU A 213 11.40 6.14 11.39
CA GLU A 213 11.48 5.84 12.83
C GLU A 213 10.69 6.85 13.69
N SER A 214 10.48 8.06 13.18
CA SER A 214 9.80 9.14 13.89
C SER A 214 8.48 9.53 13.26
N ARG A 215 7.57 10.10 14.07
CA ARG A 215 6.30 10.65 13.58
C ARG A 215 6.47 11.66 12.46
N LYS A 216 7.51 12.50 12.57
CA LYS A 216 7.85 13.50 11.56
C LYS A 216 8.31 12.85 10.25
N GLN A 217 9.11 11.78 10.32
CA GLN A 217 9.56 11.03 9.14
C GLN A 217 8.40 10.31 8.44
N ALA A 218 7.52 9.65 9.20
CA ALA A 218 6.32 9.04 8.62
C ALA A 218 5.43 10.09 7.95
N THR A 219 5.26 11.25 8.60
CA THR A 219 4.45 12.35 8.06
C THR A 219 5.09 13.02 6.84
N ILE A 220 6.42 13.18 6.77
CA ILE A 220 7.07 13.75 5.57
C ILE A 220 7.00 12.78 4.38
N ALA A 221 6.97 11.47 4.62
CA ALA A 221 6.68 10.49 3.56
C ALA A 221 5.26 10.67 2.99
N VAL A 222 4.27 11.00 3.84
CA VAL A 222 2.91 11.37 3.38
C VAL A 222 2.94 12.64 2.52
N VAL A 223 3.70 13.67 2.91
CA VAL A 223 3.87 14.89 2.11
C VAL A 223 4.48 14.56 0.74
N PHE A 224 5.49 13.68 0.71
CA PHE A 224 6.12 13.22 -0.53
C PHE A 224 5.13 12.51 -1.43
N TYR A 225 4.38 11.56 -0.88
CA TYR A 225 3.31 10.88 -1.59
C TYR A 225 2.32 11.88 -2.20
N LEU A 226 1.75 12.78 -1.39
CA LEU A 226 0.73 13.72 -1.85
C LEU A 226 1.24 14.69 -2.92
N LYS A 227 2.50 15.11 -2.85
CA LYS A 227 3.13 16.00 -3.83
C LYS A 227 3.32 15.32 -5.20
N HIS A 228 3.59 14.02 -5.20
CA HIS A 228 3.96 13.27 -6.40
C HIS A 228 2.92 12.26 -6.87
N ARG A 229 1.79 12.13 -6.18
CA ARG A 229 0.72 11.14 -6.46
C ARG A 229 0.24 11.07 -7.90
N SER A 230 0.36 12.14 -8.69
CA SER A 230 -0.07 12.15 -10.10
C SER A 230 0.87 11.41 -11.05
N ILE A 231 2.10 11.12 -10.61
CA ILE A 231 3.12 10.41 -11.41
C ILE A 231 3.54 9.08 -10.78
N LEU A 232 3.01 8.75 -9.60
CA LEU A 232 3.29 7.51 -8.89
C LEU A 232 2.35 6.41 -9.36
N THR A 233 2.87 5.20 -9.54
CA THR A 233 2.08 4.03 -9.96
C THR A 233 1.65 3.20 -8.75
N THR A 234 0.35 3.09 -8.49
CA THR A 234 -0.19 2.40 -7.29
C THR A 234 0.20 0.93 -7.22
N SER A 235 0.14 0.20 -8.34
CA SER A 235 0.52 -1.22 -8.37
C SER A 235 2.00 -1.43 -8.03
N GLU A 236 2.88 -0.53 -8.49
CA GLU A 236 4.32 -0.62 -8.21
C GLU A 236 4.62 -0.32 -6.74
N LEU A 237 3.93 0.67 -6.15
CA LEU A 237 4.07 0.97 -4.72
C LEU A 237 3.68 -0.21 -3.83
N TRP A 238 2.60 -0.94 -4.16
CA TRP A 238 2.22 -2.14 -3.40
C TRP A 238 3.18 -3.30 -3.62
N LYS A 239 3.70 -3.48 -4.84
CA LYS A 239 4.72 -4.49 -5.14
C LYS A 239 6.00 -4.23 -4.33
N LEU A 240 6.50 -2.99 -4.36
CA LEU A 240 7.68 -2.58 -3.59
C LEU A 240 7.42 -2.65 -2.09
N ALA A 241 6.24 -2.24 -1.60
CA ALA A 241 5.91 -2.36 -0.18
C ALA A 241 5.93 -3.82 0.31
N ASN A 242 5.54 -4.76 -0.56
CA ASN A 242 5.66 -6.20 -0.27
C ASN A 242 7.12 -6.67 -0.30
N GLU A 243 7.91 -6.23 -1.27
CA GLU A 243 9.34 -6.57 -1.37
C GLU A 243 10.15 -6.08 -0.16
N TRP A 244 9.83 -4.88 0.34
CA TRP A 244 10.52 -4.25 1.45
C TRP A 244 9.88 -4.55 2.82
N ASP A 245 8.88 -5.42 2.86
CA ASP A 245 8.15 -5.82 4.07
C ASP A 245 7.61 -4.61 4.88
N CYS A 246 6.95 -3.67 4.19
CA CYS A 246 6.32 -2.49 4.79
C CYS A 246 4.89 -2.25 4.30
N VAL A 247 4.17 -3.33 3.98
CA VAL A 247 2.79 -3.30 3.47
C VAL A 247 1.84 -2.59 4.44
N GLU A 248 2.00 -2.81 5.76
CA GLU A 248 1.13 -2.20 6.77
C GLU A 248 1.42 -0.70 6.92
N GLU A 249 2.70 -0.32 6.93
CA GLU A 249 3.15 1.08 7.01
C GLU A 249 2.72 1.87 5.77
N TRP A 250 2.77 1.24 4.60
CA TRP A 250 2.26 1.83 3.37
C TRP A 250 0.73 1.99 3.40
N ALA A 251 0.00 0.96 3.84
CA ALA A 251 -1.45 1.04 4.03
C ALA A 251 -1.84 2.19 4.99
N ASP A 252 -1.11 2.33 6.10
CA ASP A 252 -1.32 3.39 7.08
C ASP A 252 -0.97 4.77 6.53
N THR A 253 0.05 4.86 5.66
CA THR A 253 0.45 6.10 4.98
C THR A 253 -0.68 6.59 4.07
N LEU A 254 -1.29 5.70 3.29
CA LEU A 254 -2.46 5.99 2.45
C LEU A 254 -3.69 6.35 3.29
N ALA A 255 -4.01 5.56 4.32
CA ALA A 255 -5.13 5.85 5.22
C ALA A 255 -5.00 7.24 5.85
N TYR A 256 -3.82 7.58 6.37
CA TYR A 256 -3.54 8.88 6.94
C TYR A 256 -3.63 10.01 5.89
N ALA A 257 -3.03 9.84 4.71
CA ALA A 257 -3.12 10.80 3.60
C ALA A 257 -4.58 11.14 3.22
N ASP A 258 -5.47 10.15 3.41
CA ASP A 258 -6.88 10.22 3.13
C ASP A 258 -7.78 10.63 4.31
N GLN A 259 -7.23 11.12 5.42
CA GLN A 259 -8.01 11.42 6.63
C GLN A 259 -8.85 10.24 7.14
N ARG A 260 -8.45 9.01 6.83
CA ARG A 260 -9.01 7.80 7.40
C ARG A 260 -8.23 7.46 8.67
N ASP A 261 -8.80 6.58 9.50
CA ASP A 261 -8.10 6.06 10.67
C ASP A 261 -7.10 4.97 10.24
N PRO A 262 -5.78 5.25 10.22
CA PRO A 262 -4.76 4.21 10.07
C PRO A 262 -4.78 3.23 11.25
N LYS A 263 -4.34 1.99 11.00
CA LYS A 263 -4.22 0.94 12.01
C LYS A 263 -3.23 1.37 13.11
N HIS A 264 -2.13 2.01 12.76
CA HIS A 264 -1.14 2.57 13.69
C HIS A 264 -1.07 4.11 13.61
N GLY A 265 -2.17 4.79 13.96
CA GLY A 265 -2.26 6.25 13.82
C GLY A 265 -1.33 7.10 14.69
N ASP A 266 -0.79 6.52 15.74
CA ASP A 266 0.26 7.15 16.56
C ASP A 266 1.63 7.21 15.85
N ARG A 267 1.75 6.62 14.66
CA ARG A 267 2.91 6.74 13.76
C ARG A 267 2.98 8.12 13.09
N PHE A 268 1.88 8.88 13.01
CA PHE A 268 1.86 10.17 12.32
C PHE A 268 1.74 11.35 13.29
N LEU A 269 2.04 12.55 12.80
CA LEU A 269 1.75 13.79 13.54
C LEU A 269 0.21 13.96 13.66
N PRO A 270 -0.27 14.71 14.66
CA PRO A 270 -1.67 15.13 14.69
C PRO A 270 -2.06 15.87 13.40
N TRP A 271 -3.31 15.72 12.97
CA TRP A 271 -3.79 16.24 11.68
C TRP A 271 -3.54 17.74 11.47
N ASP A 272 -3.73 18.56 12.52
CA ASP A 272 -3.50 20.01 12.46
C ASP A 272 -2.01 20.36 12.25
N GLU A 273 -1.12 19.59 12.88
CA GLU A 273 0.35 19.75 12.73
C GLU A 273 0.79 19.30 11.33
N PHE A 274 0.24 18.19 10.83
CA PHE A 274 0.49 17.74 9.47
C PHE A 274 0.01 18.74 8.43
N THR A 275 -1.17 19.34 8.61
CA THR A 275 -1.70 20.34 7.68
C THR A 275 -0.76 21.53 7.56
N SER A 276 -0.21 21.99 8.70
CA SER A 276 0.79 23.07 8.73
C SER A 276 2.09 22.64 8.05
N LEU A 277 2.59 21.42 8.34
CA LEU A 277 3.79 20.87 7.70
C LEU A 277 3.63 20.73 6.19
N ALA A 278 2.49 20.23 5.71
CA ALA A 278 2.21 20.04 4.29
C ALA A 278 2.23 21.38 3.54
N GLN A 279 1.67 22.44 4.14
CA GLN A 279 1.71 23.80 3.59
C GLN A 279 3.13 24.34 3.42
N ASP A 280 4.06 24.04 4.35
CA ASP A 280 5.47 24.43 4.24
C ASP A 280 6.15 23.83 2.99
N TYR A 281 5.59 22.76 2.41
CA TYR A 281 6.08 22.08 1.21
C TYR A 281 5.22 22.31 -0.05
N ASP A 282 4.35 23.33 -0.02
CA ASP A 282 3.35 23.66 -1.05
C ASP A 282 2.35 22.53 -1.31
N VAL A 283 2.12 21.65 -0.33
CA VAL A 283 1.11 20.60 -0.37
C VAL A 283 -0.14 21.08 0.37
N PHE A 284 -1.11 21.57 -0.40
CA PHE A 284 -2.40 22.00 0.14
C PHE A 284 -3.35 20.81 0.24
N LEU A 285 -3.61 20.38 1.47
CA LEU A 285 -4.60 19.35 1.76
C LEU A 285 -5.99 19.89 1.41
N ARG A 286 -6.69 19.22 0.50
CA ARG A 286 -8.08 19.55 0.20
C ARG A 286 -8.92 19.27 1.44
N GLY A 287 -9.74 20.23 1.84
CA GLY A 287 -10.75 20.03 2.88
C GLY A 287 -11.70 18.92 2.46
N TYR A 288 -12.03 18.04 3.40
CA TYR A 288 -13.10 17.08 3.21
C TYR A 288 -14.43 17.77 3.51
N HIS A 289 -15.37 17.68 2.58
CA HIS A 289 -16.65 18.33 2.66
C HIS A 289 -17.71 17.31 3.09
N PRO A 290 -18.37 17.52 4.26
CA PRO A 290 -19.49 16.70 4.69
C PRO A 290 -20.75 17.01 3.87
N GLU A 291 -21.79 16.18 4.01
CA GLU A 291 -23.06 16.32 3.27
C GLU A 291 -23.62 17.76 3.26
N GLU A 292 -23.62 18.44 4.43
CA GLU A 292 -24.13 19.81 4.55
C GLU A 292 -23.37 20.80 3.66
N SER A 293 -22.04 20.66 3.56
CA SER A 293 -21.20 21.50 2.70
C SER A 293 -21.48 21.24 1.22
N LEU A 294 -21.67 19.98 0.83
CA LEU A 294 -21.99 19.61 -0.55
C LEU A 294 -23.38 20.12 -0.95
N ARG A 295 -24.37 19.90 -0.08
CA ARG A 295 -25.75 20.36 -0.28
C ARG A 295 -25.81 21.87 -0.46
N LYS A 296 -25.10 22.63 0.38
CA LYS A 296 -25.01 24.09 0.24
C LYS A 296 -24.35 24.51 -1.09
N GLY A 297 -23.31 23.81 -1.52
CA GLY A 297 -22.67 24.07 -2.81
C GLY A 297 -23.63 23.84 -3.98
N LEU A 298 -24.36 22.74 -3.97
CA LEU A 298 -25.36 22.40 -5.00
C LEU A 298 -26.57 23.36 -4.98
N GLU A 299 -26.97 23.84 -3.80
CA GLU A 299 -27.99 24.88 -3.66
C GLU A 299 -27.57 26.19 -4.34
N GLN A 300 -26.35 26.65 -4.07
CA GLN A 300 -25.79 27.86 -4.70
C GLN A 300 -25.66 27.72 -6.22
N LEU A 301 -25.19 26.55 -6.67
CA LEU A 301 -25.09 26.24 -8.09
C LEU A 301 -26.46 26.24 -8.78
N GLY A 302 -27.45 25.62 -8.14
CA GLY A 302 -28.82 25.58 -8.63
C GLY A 302 -29.51 26.94 -8.71
N GLU A 303 -29.20 27.85 -7.78
CA GLU A 303 -29.70 29.23 -7.80
C GLU A 303 -29.03 30.11 -8.87
N ALA A 304 -27.77 29.83 -9.21
CA ALA A 304 -27.02 30.55 -10.24
C ALA A 304 -27.33 30.08 -11.68
N LEU A 305 -28.01 28.94 -11.85
CA LEU A 305 -28.36 28.42 -13.17
C LEU A 305 -29.57 29.16 -13.78
N ASP A 306 -29.34 29.77 -14.94
CA ASP A 306 -30.37 30.44 -15.74
C ASP A 306 -31.30 29.48 -16.51
N THR A 307 -30.92 28.22 -16.64
CA THR A 307 -31.70 27.18 -17.35
C THR A 307 -31.77 25.91 -16.53
N GLU A 308 -32.85 25.14 -16.71
CA GLU A 308 -32.95 23.80 -16.12
C GLU A 308 -31.84 22.90 -16.67
N VAL A 309 -31.13 22.24 -15.75
CA VAL A 309 -30.05 21.29 -16.03
C VAL A 309 -30.33 19.98 -15.30
N ASP A 310 -30.42 18.88 -16.04
CA ASP A 310 -30.40 17.52 -15.50
C ASP A 310 -28.93 17.06 -15.43
N ALA A 311 -28.46 16.75 -14.22
CA ALA A 311 -27.08 16.38 -13.95
C ALA A 311 -27.01 15.08 -13.14
N TYR A 312 -25.96 14.29 -13.35
CA TYR A 312 -25.80 12.94 -12.82
C TYR A 312 -24.58 12.90 -11.90
N LEU A 313 -24.81 12.59 -10.62
CA LEU A 313 -23.76 12.56 -9.60
C LEU A 313 -23.12 11.19 -9.49
N LEU A 314 -21.79 11.17 -9.52
CA LEU A 314 -20.91 10.02 -9.33
C LEU A 314 -20.05 10.16 -8.06
N GLY A 315 -19.16 9.19 -7.87
CA GLY A 315 -18.03 9.31 -6.94
C GLY A 315 -18.42 9.43 -5.47
N GLY A 316 -17.55 10.06 -4.69
CA GLY A 316 -17.69 10.18 -3.24
C GLY A 316 -18.94 10.98 -2.82
N GLY A 317 -19.29 12.01 -3.60
CA GLY A 317 -20.50 12.82 -3.37
C GLY A 317 -21.79 11.98 -3.41
N ASN A 318 -21.89 11.06 -4.37
CA ASN A 318 -23.02 10.13 -4.47
C ASN A 318 -23.14 9.26 -3.20
N LEU A 319 -22.01 8.71 -2.73
CA LEU A 319 -21.96 7.87 -1.53
C LEU A 319 -22.36 8.63 -0.26
N ILE A 320 -21.97 9.91 -0.14
CA ILE A 320 -22.33 10.76 1.00
C ILE A 320 -23.83 11.01 1.07
N PHE A 321 -24.46 11.41 -0.05
CA PHE A 321 -25.91 11.63 -0.07
C PHE A 321 -26.73 10.35 0.16
N ARG A 322 -26.12 9.18 0.04
CA ARG A 322 -26.71 7.88 0.41
C ARG A 322 -26.39 7.45 1.86
N GLY A 323 -25.64 8.25 2.60
CA GLY A 323 -25.24 7.96 3.99
C GLY A 323 -24.22 6.83 4.12
N LEU A 324 -23.44 6.54 3.07
CA LEU A 324 -22.42 5.50 3.08
C LEU A 324 -21.02 6.03 3.44
N LYS A 325 -20.78 7.33 3.21
CA LYS A 325 -19.48 7.99 3.40
C LYS A 325 -19.68 9.30 4.15
N ASP A 326 -18.71 9.67 4.99
CA ASP A 326 -18.84 10.87 5.85
C ASP A 326 -18.47 12.16 5.12
N SER A 327 -17.49 12.11 4.20
CA SER A 327 -16.96 13.29 3.54
C SER A 327 -16.19 12.97 2.24
N THR A 328 -16.04 13.97 1.37
CA THR A 328 -15.34 13.86 0.07
C THR A 328 -14.61 15.15 -0.27
N LYS A 329 -13.61 15.06 -1.15
CA LYS A 329 -12.85 16.23 -1.65
C LYS A 329 -13.60 16.96 -2.77
N ASP A 330 -14.51 16.25 -3.44
CA ASP A 330 -15.02 16.62 -4.77
C ASP A 330 -16.40 16.04 -5.09
N LEU A 331 -17.06 16.71 -6.05
CA LEU A 331 -18.31 16.32 -6.69
C LEU A 331 -18.06 16.01 -8.17
N ASP A 332 -18.18 14.74 -8.53
CA ASP A 332 -18.11 14.27 -9.91
C ASP A 332 -19.50 14.37 -10.57
N ILE A 333 -19.68 15.36 -11.44
CA ILE A 333 -20.95 15.63 -12.12
C ILE A 333 -20.81 15.30 -13.60
N VAL A 334 -21.73 14.48 -14.11
CA VAL A 334 -21.85 14.18 -15.53
C VAL A 334 -23.13 14.83 -16.07
N VAL A 335 -23.07 15.35 -17.29
CA VAL A 335 -24.25 15.77 -18.05
C VAL A 335 -24.29 15.04 -19.38
N ASP A 336 -25.49 14.82 -19.91
CA ASP A 336 -25.72 14.10 -21.17
C ASP A 336 -25.67 15.02 -22.39
N ASP A 337 -25.54 16.33 -22.20
CA ASP A 337 -25.51 17.29 -23.29
C ASP A 337 -24.59 18.50 -23.03
N ARG A 338 -24.06 19.01 -24.14
CA ARG A 338 -23.10 20.13 -24.15
C ARG A 338 -23.69 21.45 -23.66
N ARG A 339 -24.98 21.71 -23.85
CA ARG A 339 -25.61 22.95 -23.37
C ARG A 339 -25.69 22.94 -21.85
N SER A 340 -26.04 21.81 -21.24
CA SER A 340 -26.02 21.63 -19.78
C SER A 340 -24.62 21.81 -19.20
N PHE A 341 -23.59 21.31 -19.88
CA PHE A 341 -22.19 21.51 -19.50
C PHE A 341 -21.78 22.98 -19.44
N LEU A 342 -22.12 23.74 -20.47
CA LEU A 342 -21.83 25.17 -20.54
C LEU A 342 -22.55 25.94 -19.43
N ALA A 343 -23.83 25.62 -19.20
CA ALA A 343 -24.63 26.25 -18.16
C ALA A 343 -24.02 26.02 -16.77
N LEU A 344 -23.57 24.79 -16.47
CA LEU A 344 -22.87 24.49 -15.20
C LEU A 344 -21.56 25.27 -15.07
N GLY A 345 -20.73 25.31 -16.12
CA GLY A 345 -19.47 26.02 -16.08
C GLY A 345 -19.61 27.55 -15.94
N GLU A 346 -20.63 28.14 -16.56
CA GLU A 346 -20.99 29.56 -16.38
C GLU A 346 -21.46 29.84 -14.95
N ALA A 347 -22.37 29.01 -14.41
CA ALA A 347 -22.89 29.17 -13.06
C ALA A 347 -21.81 28.99 -11.99
N LEU A 348 -20.90 28.02 -12.16
CA LEU A 348 -19.75 27.82 -11.25
C LEU A 348 -18.83 29.05 -11.22
N ARG A 349 -18.53 29.64 -12.38
CA ARG A 349 -17.75 30.89 -12.47
C ARG A 349 -18.47 32.06 -11.80
N GLU A 350 -19.79 32.18 -11.96
CA GLU A 350 -20.59 33.23 -11.31
C GLU A 350 -20.54 33.14 -9.78
N ILE A 351 -20.58 31.94 -9.22
CA ILE A 351 -20.47 31.73 -7.77
C ILE A 351 -19.02 31.73 -7.26
N GLY A 352 -18.05 32.08 -8.12
CA GLY A 352 -16.66 32.36 -7.77
C GLY A 352 -15.73 31.16 -7.75
N TYR A 353 -16.00 30.13 -8.56
CA TYR A 353 -15.04 29.07 -8.85
C TYR A 353 -14.10 29.45 -10.00
N GLU A 354 -12.88 28.95 -9.94
CA GLU A 354 -11.86 29.06 -10.98
C GLU A 354 -11.69 27.71 -11.69
N GLU A 355 -11.54 27.75 -13.02
CA GLU A 355 -11.33 26.56 -13.84
C GLU A 355 -9.83 26.25 -14.00
N ARG A 356 -9.46 24.96 -13.92
CA ARG A 356 -8.07 24.52 -14.16
C ARG A 356 -7.71 24.40 -15.65
N THR A 357 -8.71 24.17 -16.48
CA THR A 357 -8.59 24.09 -17.94
C THR A 357 -9.58 25.07 -18.54
N ASP A 358 -9.14 25.84 -19.54
CA ASP A 358 -10.00 26.84 -20.20
C ASP A 358 -11.18 26.16 -20.89
N LEU A 359 -12.38 26.72 -20.72
CA LEU A 359 -13.62 26.17 -21.25
C LEU A 359 -13.64 26.07 -22.79
N GLU A 360 -12.93 26.96 -23.50
CA GLU A 360 -12.75 26.90 -24.95
C GLU A 360 -11.75 25.81 -25.37
N GLU A 361 -10.83 25.42 -24.51
CA GLU A 361 -9.89 24.33 -24.76
C GLU A 361 -10.58 22.98 -24.56
N ALA A 362 -11.28 22.79 -23.44
CA ALA A 362 -12.15 21.63 -23.22
C ALA A 362 -13.19 21.46 -24.34
N TYR A 363 -13.63 22.57 -24.97
CA TYR A 363 -14.51 22.51 -26.13
C TYR A 363 -13.91 21.72 -27.30
N LYS A 364 -12.60 21.86 -27.54
CA LYS A 364 -11.94 21.28 -28.71
C LYS A 364 -11.68 19.78 -28.54
N GLU A 365 -11.80 19.28 -27.31
CA GLU A 365 -11.62 17.87 -27.01
C GLU A 365 -12.85 17.04 -27.38
N LEU A 366 -12.61 15.78 -27.72
CA LEU A 366 -13.66 14.83 -28.08
C LEU A 366 -14.47 14.37 -26.86
N ASP A 367 -13.94 14.57 -25.65
CA ASP A 367 -14.58 14.24 -24.37
C ASP A 367 -14.36 15.40 -23.38
N PRO A 368 -15.22 16.43 -23.38
CA PRO A 368 -15.02 17.63 -22.57
C PRO A 368 -15.10 17.33 -21.07
N ALA A 369 -14.01 17.61 -20.34
CA ALA A 369 -13.98 17.58 -18.89
C ALA A 369 -13.34 18.86 -18.34
N ILE A 370 -13.93 19.46 -17.30
CA ILE A 370 -13.37 20.63 -16.62
C ILE A 370 -13.42 20.44 -15.11
N VAL A 371 -12.34 20.86 -14.46
CA VAL A 371 -12.21 20.90 -13.01
C VAL A 371 -12.35 22.34 -12.52
N PHE A 372 -13.27 22.56 -11.59
CA PHE A 372 -13.51 23.84 -10.95
C PHE A 372 -13.13 23.77 -9.47
N GLU A 373 -12.32 24.73 -9.03
CA GLU A 373 -11.85 24.85 -7.66
C GLU A 373 -12.17 26.22 -7.06
N LYS A 374 -12.41 26.23 -5.74
CA LYS A 374 -12.60 27.43 -4.94
C LYS A 374 -12.11 27.14 -3.53
N GLU A 375 -11.27 28.03 -3.00
CA GLU A 375 -10.70 27.84 -1.67
C GLU A 375 -11.80 27.62 -0.60
N GLY A 376 -11.60 26.62 0.25
CA GLY A 376 -12.55 26.25 1.32
C GLY A 376 -13.89 25.68 0.83
N SER A 377 -14.01 25.32 -0.45
CA SER A 377 -15.24 24.78 -1.05
C SER A 377 -14.96 23.47 -1.80
N PRO A 378 -15.96 22.58 -1.96
CA PRO A 378 -15.75 21.32 -2.67
C PRO A 378 -15.39 21.59 -4.12
N ARG A 379 -14.46 20.79 -4.65
CA ARG A 379 -14.12 20.79 -6.08
C ARG A 379 -15.26 20.21 -6.90
N TYR A 380 -15.51 20.75 -8.08
CA TYR A 380 -16.42 20.16 -9.06
C TYR A 380 -15.64 19.64 -10.25
N ASP A 381 -15.78 18.34 -10.52
CA ASP A 381 -15.29 17.73 -11.74
C ASP A 381 -16.52 17.53 -12.64
N VAL A 382 -16.60 18.28 -13.75
CA VAL A 382 -17.77 18.29 -14.65
C VAL A 382 -17.38 17.61 -15.96
N PHE A 383 -18.19 16.62 -16.37
CA PHE A 383 -17.96 15.76 -17.53
C PHE A 383 -19.17 15.78 -18.49
N VAL A 384 -18.92 15.57 -19.79
CA VAL A 384 -19.99 15.50 -20.81
C VAL A 384 -19.98 14.13 -21.47
N GLU A 385 -21.09 13.41 -21.36
CA GLU A 385 -21.31 12.08 -21.93
C GLU A 385 -20.34 11.00 -21.41
N ALA A 386 -19.02 11.17 -21.54
CA ALA A 386 -18.00 10.27 -21.01
C ALA A 386 -17.33 10.83 -19.75
N VAL A 387 -16.91 9.94 -18.86
CA VAL A 387 -16.22 10.29 -17.63
C VAL A 387 -14.73 9.99 -17.80
N ALA A 388 -13.95 11.05 -17.92
CA ALA A 388 -12.48 11.01 -17.98
C ALA A 388 -11.92 10.11 -19.10
N GLY A 389 -12.55 10.08 -20.27
CA GLY A 389 -12.14 9.25 -21.41
C GLY A 389 -12.38 7.75 -21.23
N LYS A 390 -13.10 7.37 -20.15
CA LYS A 390 -13.34 5.97 -19.80
C LYS A 390 -14.74 5.52 -20.18
N LEU A 391 -15.66 5.45 -19.20
CA LEU A 391 -17.03 4.97 -19.43
C LEU A 391 -17.94 6.12 -19.88
N GLN A 392 -18.92 5.77 -20.70
CA GLN A 392 -20.00 6.67 -21.13
C GLN A 392 -21.21 6.54 -20.20
N LEU A 393 -21.90 7.65 -19.95
CA LEU A 393 -23.22 7.67 -19.33
C LEU A 393 -24.26 7.13 -20.33
N THR A 394 -24.70 5.90 -20.16
CA THR A 394 -25.65 5.26 -21.09
C THR A 394 -27.10 5.52 -20.72
N GLU A 395 -28.00 5.39 -21.70
CA GLU A 395 -29.45 5.45 -21.46
C GLU A 395 -29.92 4.42 -20.42
N GLU A 396 -29.29 3.26 -20.37
CA GLU A 396 -29.60 2.22 -19.40
C GLU A 396 -29.18 2.62 -17.97
N MET A 397 -28.05 3.33 -17.80
CA MET A 397 -27.66 3.92 -16.51
C MET A 397 -28.65 5.00 -16.07
N MET A 398 -29.05 5.88 -16.99
CA MET A 398 -30.04 6.91 -16.72
C MET A 398 -31.41 6.31 -16.38
N GLY A 399 -31.79 5.21 -17.04
CA GLY A 399 -33.06 4.51 -16.83
C GLY A 399 -33.19 3.84 -15.47
N ARG A 400 -32.08 3.56 -14.77
CA ARG A 400 -32.04 2.89 -13.46
C ARG A 400 -31.69 3.80 -12.29
N ILE A 401 -31.73 5.13 -12.49
CA ILE A 401 -31.66 6.10 -11.40
C ILE A 401 -32.72 5.79 -10.34
N ASP A 402 -32.30 5.72 -9.08
CA ASP A 402 -33.15 5.39 -7.94
C ASP A 402 -33.36 6.58 -6.99
N GLN A 403 -32.58 7.66 -7.11
CA GLN A 403 -32.72 8.87 -6.29
C GLN A 403 -32.48 10.15 -7.10
N THR A 404 -33.26 11.19 -6.80
CA THR A 404 -33.15 12.50 -7.46
C THR A 404 -33.57 13.59 -6.48
N PHE A 405 -32.85 14.70 -6.48
CA PHE A 405 -33.21 15.92 -5.77
C PHE A 405 -33.04 17.14 -6.67
N ALA A 406 -33.67 18.26 -6.29
CA ALA A 406 -33.63 19.48 -7.08
C ALA A 406 -33.34 20.69 -6.19
N HIS A 407 -32.53 21.59 -6.73
CA HIS A 407 -32.16 22.87 -6.13
C HIS A 407 -32.20 23.95 -7.21
N GLY A 408 -33.10 24.93 -7.09
CA GLY A 408 -33.28 25.94 -8.14
C GLY A 408 -33.52 25.29 -9.51
N SER A 409 -32.68 25.65 -10.48
CA SER A 409 -32.72 25.08 -11.84
C SER A 409 -31.87 23.81 -12.01
N LEU A 410 -31.22 23.31 -10.95
CA LEU A 410 -30.45 22.07 -10.97
C LEU A 410 -31.30 20.88 -10.54
N ARG A 411 -31.45 19.88 -11.40
CA ARG A 411 -31.93 18.54 -11.02
C ARG A 411 -30.73 17.59 -10.95
N MET A 412 -30.45 17.10 -9.75
CA MET A 412 -29.35 16.19 -9.50
C MET A 412 -29.86 14.76 -9.33
N HIS A 413 -29.43 13.87 -10.23
CA HIS A 413 -29.72 12.46 -10.24
C HIS A 413 -28.55 11.68 -9.64
N LEU A 414 -28.80 10.85 -8.63
CA LEU A 414 -27.75 9.95 -8.14
C LEU A 414 -27.76 8.70 -9.01
N LEU A 415 -26.64 8.41 -9.67
CA LEU A 415 -26.47 7.10 -10.30
C LEU A 415 -26.57 6.01 -9.24
N CYS A 416 -27.14 4.86 -9.64
CA CYS A 416 -27.35 3.76 -8.72
C CYS A 416 -26.00 3.18 -8.27
N LEU A 417 -25.97 2.52 -7.11
CA LEU A 417 -24.72 2.01 -6.54
C LEU A 417 -24.02 0.95 -7.42
N THR A 418 -24.78 0.25 -8.26
CA THR A 418 -24.23 -0.65 -9.30
C THR A 418 -23.36 0.10 -10.29
N ASP A 419 -23.77 1.29 -10.70
CA ASP A 419 -23.01 2.10 -11.66
C ASP A 419 -21.85 2.81 -10.98
N VAL A 420 -22.06 3.32 -9.76
CA VAL A 420 -20.96 3.91 -8.96
C VAL A 420 -19.86 2.89 -8.72
N PHE A 421 -20.21 1.63 -8.40
CA PHE A 421 -19.24 0.53 -8.32
C PHE A 421 -18.47 0.37 -9.63
N LEU A 422 -19.18 0.32 -10.77
CA LEU A 422 -18.56 0.13 -12.08
C LEU A 422 -17.57 1.25 -12.40
N PHE A 423 -17.97 2.51 -12.23
CA PHE A 423 -17.10 3.68 -12.44
C PHE A 423 -15.87 3.68 -11.53
N LYS A 424 -15.99 3.20 -10.29
CA LYS A 424 -14.84 3.07 -9.38
C LYS A 424 -13.96 1.86 -9.66
N SER A 425 -14.48 0.85 -10.35
CA SER A 425 -13.72 -0.38 -10.65
C SER A 425 -12.80 -0.26 -11.86
N ILE A 426 -12.92 0.81 -12.63
CA ILE A 426 -12.08 1.10 -13.80
C ILE A 426 -11.02 2.16 -13.51
N THR A 427 -11.01 2.73 -12.30
CA THR A 427 -10.10 3.77 -11.88
C THR A 427 -9.03 3.19 -10.97
N GLU A 428 -7.79 3.61 -11.18
CA GLU A 428 -6.65 3.22 -10.33
C GLU A 428 -6.47 4.20 -9.16
N ARG A 429 -7.49 5.02 -8.84
CA ARG A 429 -7.35 6.07 -7.83
C ARG A 429 -7.41 5.47 -6.42
N GLU A 430 -6.61 6.06 -5.54
CA GLU A 430 -6.60 5.75 -4.11
C GLU A 430 -8.00 5.89 -3.49
N GLY A 431 -8.38 4.93 -2.64
CA GLY A 431 -9.69 4.91 -1.98
C GLY A 431 -10.81 4.26 -2.79
N ASP A 432 -10.63 4.02 -4.10
CA ASP A 432 -11.67 3.42 -4.93
C ASP A 432 -11.90 1.94 -4.57
N LEU A 433 -10.85 1.17 -4.27
CA LEU A 433 -11.00 -0.21 -3.81
C LEU A 433 -11.81 -0.28 -2.51
N GLU A 434 -11.57 0.64 -1.59
CA GLU A 434 -12.29 0.73 -0.32
C GLU A 434 -13.74 1.19 -0.51
N ASP A 435 -13.99 2.17 -1.38
CA ASP A 435 -15.34 2.59 -1.73
C ASP A 435 -16.11 1.43 -2.40
N VAL A 436 -15.48 0.67 -3.30
CA VAL A 436 -16.05 -0.51 -3.95
C VAL A 436 -16.32 -1.64 -2.94
N ALA A 437 -15.40 -1.88 -1.99
CA ALA A 437 -15.60 -2.82 -0.90
C ALA A 437 -16.73 -2.39 0.04
N LEU A 438 -16.80 -1.10 0.39
CA LEU A 438 -17.85 -0.48 1.19
C LEU A 438 -19.22 -0.67 0.53
N ILE A 439 -19.34 -0.31 -0.76
CA ILE A 439 -20.57 -0.48 -1.53
C ILE A 439 -20.97 -1.96 -1.54
N THR A 440 -20.04 -2.88 -1.77
CA THR A 440 -20.34 -4.32 -1.83
C THR A 440 -20.82 -4.87 -0.49
N ARG A 441 -20.28 -4.38 0.62
CA ARG A 441 -20.67 -4.81 1.98
C ARG A 441 -22.01 -4.23 2.43
N GLN A 442 -22.29 -2.98 2.05
CA GLN A 442 -23.42 -2.23 2.61
C GLN A 442 -24.63 -2.12 1.68
N ALA A 443 -24.48 -2.43 0.39
CA ALA A 443 -25.53 -2.29 -0.61
C ALA A 443 -25.83 -3.57 -1.38
N SER A 444 -27.03 -3.63 -1.95
CA SER A 444 -27.41 -4.68 -2.89
C SER A 444 -27.12 -4.23 -4.31
N LEU A 445 -26.15 -4.87 -4.96
CA LEU A 445 -25.75 -4.57 -6.34
C LEU A 445 -26.45 -5.48 -7.34
N ASP A 446 -26.88 -4.91 -8.47
CA ASP A 446 -27.38 -5.69 -9.60
C ASP A 446 -26.22 -6.14 -10.48
N TRP A 447 -25.60 -7.24 -10.08
CA TRP A 447 -24.49 -7.88 -10.79
C TRP A 447 -24.82 -8.28 -12.23
N LYS A 448 -26.10 -8.49 -12.55
CA LYS A 448 -26.51 -8.82 -13.92
C LYS A 448 -26.53 -7.56 -14.77
N ALA A 449 -27.15 -6.48 -14.28
CA ALA A 449 -27.15 -5.20 -14.96
C ALA A 449 -25.72 -4.68 -15.17
N MET A 450 -24.87 -4.77 -14.13
CA MET A 450 -23.45 -4.40 -14.23
C MET A 450 -22.73 -5.17 -15.33
N PHE A 451 -22.94 -6.49 -15.43
CA PHE A 451 -22.28 -7.30 -16.44
C PHE A 451 -22.72 -6.96 -17.87
N GLU A 452 -24.01 -6.68 -18.08
CA GLU A 452 -24.47 -6.24 -19.41
C GLU A 452 -23.97 -4.82 -19.73
N GLU A 453 -23.89 -3.94 -18.74
CA GLU A 453 -23.31 -2.60 -18.90
C GLU A 453 -21.83 -2.69 -19.28
N ILE A 454 -21.02 -3.53 -18.63
CA ILE A 454 -19.60 -3.73 -18.97
C ILE A 454 -19.44 -4.11 -20.45
N LYS A 455 -20.27 -5.02 -20.97
CA LYS A 455 -20.22 -5.39 -22.39
C LYS A 455 -20.58 -4.23 -23.30
N GLN A 456 -21.64 -3.50 -22.96
CA GLN A 456 -22.09 -2.34 -23.72
C GLN A 456 -21.00 -1.26 -23.76
N GLN A 457 -20.32 -1.02 -22.64
CA GLN A 457 -19.20 -0.09 -22.54
C GLN A 457 -18.03 -0.54 -23.41
N ASP A 458 -17.64 -1.82 -23.33
CA ASP A 458 -16.59 -2.37 -24.20
C ASP A 458 -16.90 -2.19 -25.69
N GLU A 459 -18.16 -2.42 -26.08
CA GLU A 459 -18.62 -2.30 -27.48
C GLU A 459 -18.66 -0.84 -27.97
N ILE A 460 -19.22 0.07 -27.16
CA ILE A 460 -19.39 1.48 -27.56
C ILE A 460 -18.06 2.22 -27.56
N THR A 461 -17.19 1.92 -26.59
CA THR A 461 -15.90 2.62 -26.44
C THR A 461 -14.80 1.98 -27.29
N GLY A 462 -14.94 0.70 -27.66
CA GLY A 462 -13.88 -0.10 -28.26
C GLY A 462 -12.71 -0.37 -27.32
N GLN A 463 -12.85 -0.04 -26.03
CA GLN A 463 -11.86 -0.26 -24.99
C GLN A 463 -12.32 -1.41 -24.09
N TYR A 464 -11.43 -2.33 -23.75
CA TYR A 464 -11.78 -3.48 -22.92
C TYR A 464 -11.73 -3.17 -21.41
N PHE A 465 -12.62 -2.29 -20.94
CA PHE A 465 -12.72 -1.94 -19.52
C PHE A 465 -13.07 -3.14 -18.63
N SER A 466 -13.66 -4.18 -19.21
CA SER A 466 -13.91 -5.44 -18.53
C SER A 466 -12.66 -6.04 -17.84
N PHE A 467 -11.45 -5.84 -18.36
CA PHE A 467 -10.22 -6.27 -17.69
C PHE A 467 -9.95 -5.48 -16.42
N ALA A 468 -10.02 -4.15 -16.46
CA ALA A 468 -9.82 -3.31 -15.28
C ALA A 468 -10.85 -3.62 -14.16
N VAL A 469 -12.10 -3.89 -14.54
CA VAL A 469 -13.13 -4.32 -13.58
C VAL A 469 -12.79 -5.70 -12.99
N LEU A 470 -12.26 -6.63 -13.80
CA LEU A 470 -11.82 -7.93 -13.32
C LEU A 470 -10.67 -7.80 -12.33
N ASP A 471 -9.67 -6.98 -12.63
CA ASP A 471 -8.52 -6.72 -11.76
C ASP A 471 -8.98 -6.17 -10.41
N THR A 472 -9.90 -5.20 -10.41
CA THR A 472 -10.48 -4.67 -9.16
C THR A 472 -11.22 -5.76 -8.38
N ILE A 473 -11.98 -6.63 -9.05
CA ILE A 473 -12.69 -7.74 -8.40
C ILE A 473 -11.71 -8.76 -7.81
N ASP A 474 -10.61 -9.07 -8.50
CA ASP A 474 -9.56 -9.94 -7.99
C ASP A 474 -8.86 -9.32 -6.78
N LEU A 475 -8.61 -8.01 -6.79
CA LEU A 475 -8.10 -7.27 -5.63
C LEU A 475 -9.07 -7.30 -4.45
N LEU A 476 -10.38 -7.11 -4.66
CA LEU A 476 -11.39 -7.25 -3.61
C LEU A 476 -11.36 -8.66 -2.99
N LYS A 477 -11.20 -9.69 -3.82
CA LYS A 477 -11.13 -11.07 -3.33
C LYS A 477 -9.87 -11.31 -2.51
N GLN A 478 -8.73 -10.84 -2.99
CA GLN A 478 -7.43 -11.08 -2.35
C GLN A 478 -7.27 -10.28 -1.05
N ARG A 479 -7.71 -9.01 -1.04
CA ARG A 479 -7.46 -8.07 0.06
C ARG A 479 -8.61 -7.98 1.05
N GLU A 480 -9.84 -8.06 0.58
CA GLU A 480 -11.05 -7.78 1.37
C GLU A 480 -11.88 -9.04 1.67
N ASP A 481 -11.46 -10.21 1.15
CA ASP A 481 -12.19 -11.50 1.18
C ASP A 481 -13.62 -11.37 0.61
N ILE A 482 -13.79 -10.53 -0.41
CA ILE A 482 -15.06 -10.32 -1.11
C ILE A 482 -14.96 -10.94 -2.50
N ASP A 483 -15.76 -11.97 -2.77
CA ASP A 483 -15.88 -12.58 -4.11
C ASP A 483 -17.28 -12.29 -4.71
N PRO A 484 -17.43 -11.25 -5.54
CA PRO A 484 -18.69 -10.89 -6.17
C PRO A 484 -19.30 -12.00 -7.04
N PRO A 485 -20.62 -12.20 -7.05
CA PRO A 485 -21.30 -13.20 -7.88
C PRO A 485 -21.03 -13.10 -9.39
N VAL A 486 -20.65 -11.92 -9.88
CA VAL A 486 -20.31 -11.69 -11.30
C VAL A 486 -18.94 -12.26 -11.69
N HIS A 487 -18.05 -12.48 -10.73
CA HIS A 487 -16.63 -12.74 -10.95
C HIS A 487 -16.37 -13.86 -11.98
N GLN A 488 -16.93 -15.05 -11.80
CA GLN A 488 -16.70 -16.16 -12.75
C GLN A 488 -17.24 -15.88 -14.17
N LYS A 489 -18.33 -15.10 -14.29
CA LYS A 489 -18.85 -14.69 -15.60
C LYS A 489 -17.92 -13.68 -16.26
N LEU A 490 -17.40 -12.73 -15.48
CA LEU A 490 -16.46 -11.73 -15.95
C LEU A 490 -15.15 -12.37 -16.40
N VAL A 491 -14.55 -13.25 -15.61
CA VAL A 491 -13.38 -14.07 -16.00
C VAL A 491 -13.61 -14.77 -17.33
N SER A 492 -14.79 -15.39 -17.49
CA SER A 492 -15.12 -16.10 -18.72
C SER A 492 -15.27 -15.15 -19.91
N TYR A 493 -15.71 -13.92 -19.70
CA TYR A 493 -15.89 -12.91 -20.75
C TYR A 493 -14.56 -12.25 -21.13
N CYS A 494 -13.74 -11.86 -20.16
CA CYS A 494 -12.40 -11.32 -20.38
C CYS A 494 -11.51 -12.33 -21.12
N LEU A 495 -11.55 -13.62 -20.76
CA LEU A 495 -10.83 -14.66 -21.53
C LEU A 495 -11.31 -14.76 -22.98
N GLU A 496 -12.62 -14.60 -23.21
CA GLU A 496 -13.17 -14.62 -24.57
C GLU A 496 -12.65 -13.44 -25.39
N LYS A 497 -12.68 -12.22 -24.82
CA LYS A 497 -12.15 -11.02 -25.46
C LYS A 497 -10.64 -11.08 -25.67
N ALA A 498 -9.88 -11.57 -24.68
CA ALA A 498 -8.44 -11.74 -24.78
C ALA A 498 -8.09 -12.69 -25.92
N LEU A 499 -8.79 -13.83 -26.03
CA LEU A 499 -8.58 -14.75 -27.14
C LEU A 499 -8.91 -14.13 -28.48
N LEU A 500 -10.04 -13.42 -28.60
CA LEU A 500 -10.37 -12.73 -29.86
C LEU A 500 -9.30 -11.70 -30.22
N VAL A 501 -8.83 -10.88 -29.28
CA VAL A 501 -7.74 -9.92 -29.54
C VAL A 501 -6.44 -10.62 -29.94
N SER A 502 -6.05 -11.67 -29.22
CA SER A 502 -4.81 -12.41 -29.53
C SER A 502 -4.87 -13.14 -30.87
N LEU A 503 -6.05 -13.59 -31.31
CA LEU A 503 -6.26 -14.38 -32.53
C LEU A 503 -6.45 -13.52 -33.79
N ASP A 504 -6.17 -12.22 -33.73
CA ASP A 504 -6.03 -11.37 -34.93
C ASP A 504 -4.92 -11.86 -35.88
N GLU A 505 -3.97 -12.64 -35.34
CA GLU A 505 -3.03 -13.44 -36.10
C GLU A 505 -3.16 -14.93 -35.75
N PRO A 506 -2.83 -15.85 -36.68
CA PRO A 506 -2.90 -17.28 -36.41
C PRO A 506 -1.93 -17.70 -35.31
N LYS A 507 -2.45 -18.26 -34.22
CA LYS A 507 -1.65 -18.65 -33.04
C LYS A 507 -1.89 -20.10 -32.66
N THR A 508 -0.84 -20.76 -32.18
CA THR A 508 -0.97 -22.09 -31.57
C THR A 508 -1.38 -21.96 -30.11
N ILE A 509 -1.81 -23.08 -29.52
CA ILE A 509 -2.08 -23.12 -28.08
C ILE A 509 -0.86 -22.74 -27.24
N LYS A 510 0.37 -22.98 -27.74
CA LYS A 510 1.57 -22.62 -27.00
C LYS A 510 1.69 -21.10 -26.93
N ASP A 511 1.49 -20.43 -28.06
CA ASP A 511 1.59 -18.97 -28.15
C ASP A 511 0.54 -18.31 -27.24
N LEU A 512 -0.69 -18.83 -27.23
CA LEU A 512 -1.75 -18.34 -26.36
C LEU A 512 -1.46 -18.53 -24.86
N ARG A 513 -0.72 -19.59 -24.47
CA ARG A 513 -0.32 -19.80 -23.07
C ARG A 513 0.80 -18.87 -22.63
N ASP A 514 1.68 -18.52 -23.57
CA ASP A 514 2.79 -17.61 -23.30
C ASP A 514 2.29 -16.15 -23.24
N GLU A 515 1.17 -15.83 -23.90
CA GLU A 515 0.59 -14.49 -23.96
C GLU A 515 -0.54 -14.23 -22.96
N LEU A 516 -1.33 -15.25 -22.62
CA LEU A 516 -2.51 -15.11 -21.76
C LEU A 516 -2.25 -15.68 -20.38
N ASP A 517 -2.45 -14.85 -19.35
CA ASP A 517 -2.37 -15.27 -17.96
C ASP A 517 -3.64 -16.01 -17.48
N PHE A 518 -3.97 -17.12 -18.15
CA PHE A 518 -5.11 -17.98 -17.80
C PHE A 518 -4.72 -19.46 -17.76
N PRO A 519 -5.35 -20.27 -16.88
CA PRO A 519 -5.08 -21.71 -16.84
C PRO A 519 -5.37 -22.40 -18.18
N ASP A 520 -4.46 -23.27 -18.63
CA ASP A 520 -4.55 -24.02 -19.91
C ASP A 520 -5.95 -24.58 -20.19
N HIS A 521 -6.54 -25.25 -19.21
CA HIS A 521 -7.85 -25.89 -19.36
C HIS A 521 -8.97 -24.88 -19.66
N ARG A 522 -8.89 -23.64 -19.15
CA ARG A 522 -9.86 -22.58 -19.44
C ARG A 522 -9.69 -22.07 -20.87
N ILE A 523 -8.44 -21.85 -21.30
CA ILE A 523 -8.11 -21.48 -22.68
C ILE A 523 -8.67 -22.51 -23.66
N TYR A 524 -8.37 -23.80 -23.45
CA TYR A 524 -8.88 -24.89 -24.30
C TYR A 524 -10.41 -24.95 -24.34
N ASN A 525 -11.06 -24.90 -23.19
CA ASN A 525 -12.53 -24.95 -23.12
C ASN A 525 -13.16 -23.76 -23.83
N LYS A 526 -12.55 -22.58 -23.74
CA LYS A 526 -13.05 -21.36 -24.39
C LYS A 526 -12.79 -21.38 -25.90
N LEU A 527 -11.61 -21.78 -26.37
CA LEU A 527 -11.32 -21.98 -27.80
C LEU A 527 -12.30 -22.93 -28.46
N ARG A 528 -12.58 -24.07 -27.82
CA ARG A 528 -13.58 -25.03 -28.32
C ARG A 528 -14.96 -24.40 -28.44
N LYS A 529 -15.37 -23.61 -27.43
CA LYS A 529 -16.64 -22.90 -27.46
C LYS A 529 -16.69 -21.89 -28.62
N LEU A 530 -15.61 -21.13 -28.84
CA LEU A 530 -15.50 -20.16 -29.94
C LEU A 530 -15.55 -20.85 -31.32
N GLU A 531 -14.92 -22.03 -31.46
CA GLU A 531 -15.03 -22.85 -32.67
C GLU A 531 -16.48 -23.36 -32.87
N ASP A 532 -17.12 -23.85 -31.80
CA ASP A 532 -18.52 -24.30 -31.84
C ASP A 532 -19.49 -23.14 -32.20
N GLU A 533 -19.13 -21.89 -31.85
CA GLU A 533 -19.87 -20.66 -32.16
C GLU A 533 -19.52 -20.05 -33.53
N ASP A 534 -18.63 -20.69 -34.30
CA ASP A 534 -18.15 -20.25 -35.63
C ASP A 534 -17.44 -18.88 -35.63
N LEU A 535 -16.86 -18.49 -34.49
CA LEU A 535 -16.13 -17.21 -34.33
C LEU A 535 -14.64 -17.32 -34.68
N ILE A 536 -14.09 -18.53 -34.59
CA ILE A 536 -12.70 -18.82 -34.93
C ILE A 536 -12.64 -20.05 -35.82
N GLU A 537 -11.58 -20.16 -36.59
CA GLU A 537 -11.25 -21.35 -37.37
C GLU A 537 -9.99 -22.03 -36.86
N VAL A 538 -9.92 -23.35 -37.05
CA VAL A 538 -8.86 -24.21 -36.50
C VAL A 538 -8.22 -25.04 -37.59
N ASP A 539 -6.98 -24.70 -37.93
CA ASP A 539 -6.12 -25.51 -38.77
C ASP A 539 -5.52 -26.67 -37.95
N ARG A 540 -5.73 -27.89 -38.44
CA ARG A 540 -5.30 -29.15 -37.82
C ARG A 540 -4.28 -29.90 -38.68
N GLU A 541 -3.76 -29.29 -39.73
CA GLU A 541 -2.76 -29.91 -40.62
C GLU A 541 -1.37 -29.98 -39.98
N GLY A 542 -1.08 -29.11 -39.01
CA GLY A 542 0.17 -29.02 -38.27
C GLY A 542 0.34 -30.01 -37.10
N LYS A 543 1.54 -30.01 -36.48
CA LYS A 543 1.83 -30.79 -35.25
C LYS A 543 1.08 -30.25 -34.03
N LEU A 544 0.79 -28.94 -34.03
CA LEU A 544 -0.10 -28.27 -33.11
C LEU A 544 -1.21 -27.63 -33.94
N ASN A 545 -2.42 -27.57 -33.37
CA ASN A 545 -3.51 -26.82 -33.99
C ASN A 545 -3.16 -25.33 -33.97
N THR A 546 -3.49 -24.64 -35.06
CA THR A 546 -3.43 -23.19 -35.17
C THR A 546 -4.85 -22.65 -35.15
N TYR A 547 -5.09 -21.58 -34.40
CA TYR A 547 -6.37 -20.92 -34.23
C TYR A 547 -6.26 -19.51 -34.84
N GLU A 548 -7.30 -19.02 -35.50
CA GLU A 548 -7.38 -17.64 -36.03
C GLU A 548 -8.84 -17.15 -36.01
N ILE A 549 -9.06 -15.83 -35.94
CA ILE A 549 -10.40 -15.26 -36.13
C ILE A 549 -10.87 -15.50 -37.56
N LYS A 550 -12.17 -15.75 -37.70
CA LYS A 550 -12.85 -15.98 -38.98
C LYS A 550 -13.33 -14.71 -39.68
#